data_AF-Q9AJA0-F1
#
_entry.id   AF-Q9AJA0-F1
#
_cell.length_a   1.000
_cell.length_b   1.000
_cell.length_c   1.000
_cell.angle_alpha   90.00
_cell.angle_beta   90.00
_cell.angle_gamma   90.00
#
_symmetry.space_group_name_H-M   'P 1'
#
loop_
_entity.id
_entity.type
_entity.pdbx_description
1 polymer ?
#
loop_
_entity_poly.entity_id
_entity_poly.type
_entity_poly.pdbx_seq_one_letter_code
_entity_poly.pdbx_strand_id
1 'polypeptide(L)'
;LESDEAKQKFHDTFANMHQFNQPHAKEASHTVLFAYDPKFTKEKFAKRVDAEVTSGHLPADMYDAFMGAYAFAEMNTDETGFNGNWTKAQTYIALGNLMHTLARLGIDSTPMEGVDGELIGKAFSEELEGHVCELALSIGYHKDG
;
A
#
# COMPACT_ATOMS: atom_id res chain seq x y z
N LEU A 1 -4.82 -8.62 -5.54
CA LEU A 1 -5.56 -9.86 -5.23
C LEU A 1 -6.46 -10.17 -6.42
N GLU A 2 -6.17 -11.26 -7.12
CA GLU A 2 -6.82 -11.64 -8.39
C GLU A 2 -7.37 -13.07 -8.33
N SER A 3 -6.56 -14.03 -7.87
CA SER A 3 -6.96 -15.44 -7.81
C SER A 3 -8.04 -15.69 -6.77
N ASP A 4 -8.81 -16.76 -6.97
CA ASP A 4 -9.85 -17.18 -6.03
C ASP A 4 -9.26 -17.50 -4.65
N GLU A 5 -8.05 -18.06 -4.58
CA GLU A 5 -7.35 -18.31 -3.32
C GLU A 5 -7.00 -17.00 -2.60
N ALA A 6 -6.49 -16.00 -3.33
CA ALA A 6 -6.16 -14.70 -2.76
C ALA A 6 -7.41 -13.94 -2.29
N LYS A 7 -8.51 -14.04 -3.04
CA LYS A 7 -9.82 -13.48 -2.66
C LYS A 7 -10.40 -14.17 -1.43
N GLN A 8 -10.30 -15.50 -1.35
CA GLN A 8 -10.70 -16.27 -0.17
C GLN A 8 -9.87 -15.88 1.06
N LYS A 9 -8.55 -15.82 0.91
CA LYS A 9 -7.62 -15.39 1.97
C LYS A 9 -7.97 -14.00 2.51
N PHE A 10 -8.30 -13.03 1.62
CA PHE A 10 -8.74 -11.70 2.04
C PHE A 10 -10.14 -11.68 2.65
N HIS A 11 -11.09 -12.45 2.11
CA HIS A 11 -12.42 -12.61 2.68
C HIS A 11 -12.38 -13.10 4.14
N ASP A 12 -11.45 -13.99 4.46
CA ASP A 12 -11.31 -14.56 5.81
C ASP A 12 -10.73 -13.55 6.82
N THR A 13 -10.13 -12.45 6.36
CA THR A 13 -9.68 -11.35 7.23
C THR A 13 -10.84 -10.58 7.86
N PHE A 14 -12.06 -10.71 7.34
CA PHE A 14 -13.26 -10.07 7.90
C PHE A 14 -13.94 -10.91 9.00
N ALA A 15 -13.29 -11.98 9.49
CA ALA A 15 -13.87 -12.88 10.49
C ALA A 15 -14.29 -12.14 11.79
N ASN A 16 -13.55 -11.10 12.19
CA ASN A 16 -13.78 -10.40 13.46
C ASN A 16 -14.62 -9.12 13.31
N MET A 17 -14.38 -8.33 12.27
CA MET A 17 -14.93 -6.98 12.14
C MET A 17 -15.14 -6.55 10.68
N HIS A 18 -15.92 -5.48 10.50
CA HIS A 18 -16.20 -4.83 9.22
C HIS A 18 -16.83 -5.75 8.14
N GLN A 19 -17.67 -6.70 8.55
CA GLN A 19 -18.29 -7.70 7.68
C GLN A 19 -19.14 -7.10 6.55
N PHE A 20 -19.57 -5.83 6.66
CA PHE A 20 -20.26 -5.13 5.58
C PHE A 20 -19.39 -4.98 4.31
N ASN A 21 -18.06 -4.98 4.44
CA ASN A 21 -17.11 -4.94 3.32
C ASN A 21 -16.74 -6.34 2.80
N GLN A 22 -17.03 -7.41 3.54
CA GLN A 22 -16.64 -8.78 3.21
C GLN A 22 -17.12 -9.25 1.82
N PRO A 23 -18.35 -8.92 1.34
CA PRO A 23 -18.79 -9.34 0.01
C PRO A 23 -17.87 -8.86 -1.12
N HIS A 24 -17.32 -7.64 -0.99
CA HIS A 24 -16.42 -7.06 -1.99
C HIS A 24 -15.15 -7.87 -2.20
N ALA A 25 -14.69 -8.64 -1.20
CA ALA A 25 -13.51 -9.49 -1.32
C ALA A 25 -13.62 -10.55 -2.43
N LYS A 26 -14.84 -11.06 -2.67
CA LYS A 26 -15.11 -12.10 -3.68
C LYS A 26 -15.80 -11.57 -4.92
N GLU A 27 -16.69 -10.59 -4.77
CA GLU A 27 -17.49 -10.05 -5.88
C GLU A 27 -16.69 -9.10 -6.77
N ALA A 28 -15.69 -8.41 -6.22
CA ALA A 28 -14.83 -7.54 -7.00
C ALA A 28 -13.99 -8.35 -8.00
N SER A 29 -13.66 -7.73 -9.14
CA SER A 29 -12.73 -8.32 -10.10
C SER A 29 -11.36 -8.48 -9.45
N HIS A 30 -10.85 -7.41 -8.84
CA HIS A 30 -9.58 -7.38 -8.14
C HIS A 30 -9.70 -6.58 -6.85
N THR A 31 -8.80 -6.84 -5.90
CA THR A 31 -8.57 -5.96 -4.75
C THR A 31 -7.10 -5.59 -4.63
N VAL A 32 -6.81 -4.32 -4.41
CA VAL A 32 -5.47 -3.79 -4.17
C VAL A 32 -5.32 -3.52 -2.67
N LEU A 33 -4.28 -4.06 -2.04
CA LEU A 33 -3.92 -3.78 -0.66
C LEU A 33 -2.86 -2.66 -0.63
N PHE A 34 -3.12 -1.59 0.11
CA PHE A 34 -2.23 -0.44 0.23
C PHE A 34 -1.43 -0.55 1.53
N ALA A 35 -0.26 -1.17 1.44
CA ALA A 35 0.63 -1.38 2.57
C ALA A 35 1.65 -0.24 2.69
N TYR A 36 1.95 0.19 3.92
CA TYR A 36 2.96 1.18 4.23
C TYR A 36 4.04 0.62 5.14
N ASP A 37 5.25 1.17 5.01
CA ASP A 37 6.40 0.78 5.83
C ASP A 37 6.32 1.52 7.18
N PRO A 38 6.14 0.83 8.32
CA PRO A 38 6.08 1.51 9.61
C PRO A 38 7.43 2.10 10.04
N LYS A 39 8.54 1.63 9.43
CA LYS A 39 9.91 2.05 9.74
C LYS A 39 10.74 2.16 8.46
N PHE A 40 10.55 3.26 7.72
CA PHE A 40 11.35 3.58 6.56
C PHE A 40 12.71 4.13 6.97
N THR A 41 13.78 3.37 6.73
CA THR A 41 15.13 3.67 7.21
C THR A 41 16.04 4.24 6.11
N LYS A 42 17.20 4.78 6.52
CA LYS A 42 18.20 5.32 5.60
C LYS A 42 18.74 4.25 4.64
N GLU A 43 18.88 3.02 5.13
CA GLU A 43 19.30 1.87 4.30
C GLU A 43 18.24 1.53 3.24
N LYS A 44 16.96 1.62 3.58
CA LYS A 44 15.86 1.44 2.60
C LYS A 44 15.85 2.57 1.58
N PHE A 45 16.12 3.80 2.01
CA PHE A 45 16.26 4.94 1.09
C PHE A 45 17.46 4.77 0.16
N ALA A 46 18.61 4.32 0.66
CA ALA A 46 19.80 4.04 -0.16
C ALA A 46 19.47 3.08 -1.32
N LYS A 47 18.71 2.01 -1.07
CA LYS A 47 18.23 1.10 -2.14
C LYS A 47 17.41 1.80 -3.21
N ARG A 48 16.65 2.84 -2.86
CA ARG A 48 15.92 3.67 -3.84
C ARG A 48 16.88 4.51 -4.65
N VAL A 49 17.84 5.17 -4.01
CA VAL A 49 18.86 5.96 -4.70
C VAL A 49 19.70 5.08 -5.64
N ASP A 50 20.06 3.86 -5.21
CA ASP A 50 20.75 2.87 -6.04
C ASP A 50 19.96 2.56 -7.32
N ALA A 51 18.63 2.42 -7.22
CA ALA A 51 17.76 2.18 -8.36
C ALA A 51 17.65 3.41 -9.29
N GLU A 52 17.61 4.62 -8.74
CA GLU A 52 17.63 5.86 -9.53
C GLU A 52 18.94 6.01 -10.32
N VAL A 53 20.08 5.65 -9.70
CA VAL A 53 21.39 5.66 -10.40
C VAL A 53 21.45 4.56 -11.44
N THR A 54 21.05 3.34 -11.09
CA THR A 54 21.11 2.18 -12.00
C THR A 54 20.20 2.37 -13.21
N SER A 55 19.06 3.05 -13.05
CA SER A 55 18.16 3.37 -14.16
C SER A 55 18.67 4.51 -15.05
N GLY A 56 19.70 5.25 -14.62
CA GLY A 56 20.26 6.40 -15.32
C GLY A 56 19.48 7.71 -15.10
N HIS A 57 18.46 7.71 -14.25
CA HIS A 57 17.71 8.92 -13.90
C HIS A 57 18.54 9.86 -13.00
N LEU A 58 19.31 9.30 -12.08
CA LEU A 58 20.23 10.04 -11.22
C LEU A 58 21.69 9.81 -11.66
N PRO A 59 22.46 10.85 -12.00
CA PRO A 59 23.90 10.72 -12.21
C PRO A 59 24.60 10.15 -10.96
N ALA A 60 25.55 9.23 -11.15
CA ALA A 60 26.20 8.54 -10.03
C ALA A 60 26.97 9.48 -9.08
N ASP A 61 27.50 10.59 -9.60
CA ASP A 61 28.19 11.63 -8.82
C ASP A 61 27.23 12.49 -7.97
N MET A 62 25.91 12.41 -8.21
CA MET A 62 24.87 13.06 -7.42
C MET A 62 24.32 12.18 -6.28
N TYR A 63 24.84 10.96 -6.10
CA TYR A 63 24.35 9.99 -5.11
C TYR A 63 24.29 10.58 -3.69
N ASP A 64 25.42 11.10 -3.20
CA ASP A 64 25.53 11.62 -1.83
C ASP A 64 24.65 12.86 -1.60
N ALA A 65 24.53 13.71 -2.63
CA ALA A 65 23.65 14.86 -2.57
C ALA A 65 22.18 14.43 -2.47
N PHE A 66 21.77 13.43 -3.25
CA PHE A 66 20.40 12.91 -3.21
C PHE A 66 20.11 12.15 -1.92
N MET A 67 21.11 11.46 -1.34
CA MET A 67 20.99 10.85 -0.01
C MET A 67 20.62 11.86 1.09
N GLY A 68 20.96 13.15 0.90
CA GLY A 68 20.55 14.24 1.78
C GLY A 68 19.02 14.42 1.90
N ALA A 69 18.24 14.00 0.90
CA ALA A 69 16.78 14.07 0.93
C ALA A 69 16.16 13.15 2.00
N TYR A 70 16.92 12.19 2.53
CA TYR A 70 16.47 11.36 3.65
C TYR A 70 16.09 12.17 4.90
N ALA A 71 16.61 13.41 5.04
CA ALA A 71 16.26 14.32 6.11
C ALA A 71 14.72 14.51 6.27
N PHE A 72 13.94 14.41 5.19
CA PHE A 72 12.48 14.47 5.29
C PHE A 72 11.87 13.28 6.02
N ALA A 73 12.37 12.07 5.78
CA ALA A 73 11.93 10.89 6.53
C ALA A 73 12.37 10.99 7.99
N GLU A 74 13.60 11.45 8.24
CA GLU A 74 14.15 11.65 9.59
C GLU A 74 13.30 12.65 10.41
N MET A 75 12.90 13.78 9.82
CA MET A 75 12.00 14.77 10.47
C MET A 75 10.62 14.19 10.85
N ASN A 76 10.20 13.09 10.21
CA ASN A 76 8.92 12.42 10.48
C ASN A 76 9.08 11.13 11.30
N THR A 77 10.28 10.86 11.81
CA THR A 77 10.59 9.63 12.56
C THR A 77 10.60 9.94 14.05
N ASP A 78 9.86 9.14 14.82
CA ASP A 78 9.81 9.26 16.29
C ASP A 78 10.99 8.57 16.98
N GLU A 79 11.06 8.68 18.31
CA GLU A 79 12.13 8.12 19.14
C GLU A 79 12.25 6.58 19.03
N THR A 80 11.21 5.88 18.59
CA THR A 80 11.19 4.42 18.39
C THR A 80 11.60 4.00 16.99
N GLY A 81 11.92 4.97 16.12
CA GLY A 81 12.18 4.77 14.71
C GLY A 81 10.91 4.59 13.88
N PHE A 82 9.73 4.90 14.42
CA PHE A 82 8.46 4.80 13.69
C PHE A 82 8.19 6.09 12.91
N ASN A 83 7.92 5.92 11.62
CA ASN A 83 7.48 6.99 10.71
C ASN A 83 6.26 6.55 9.87
N GLY A 84 5.51 5.58 10.39
CA GLY A 84 4.36 4.97 9.73
C GLY A 84 3.25 5.95 9.39
N ASN A 85 3.04 7.01 10.18
CA ASN A 85 2.05 8.04 9.84
C ASN A 85 2.40 8.77 8.54
N TRP A 86 3.69 9.05 8.33
CA TRP A 86 4.18 9.74 7.14
C TRP A 86 4.17 8.83 5.90
N THR A 87 4.58 7.57 6.05
CA THR A 87 4.55 6.60 4.95
C THR A 87 3.13 6.16 4.59
N LYS A 88 2.23 6.02 5.58
CA LYS A 88 0.79 5.79 5.37
C LYS A 88 0.17 6.90 4.55
N ALA A 89 0.48 8.17 4.82
CA ALA A 89 -0.04 9.27 3.99
C ALA A 89 0.34 9.12 2.50
N GLN A 90 1.51 8.54 2.18
CA GLN A 90 1.90 8.30 0.79
C GLN A 90 1.02 7.24 0.11
N THR A 91 0.51 6.27 0.85
CA THR A 91 -0.42 5.26 0.29
C THR A 91 -1.78 5.86 -0.02
N TYR A 92 -2.23 6.87 0.72
CA TYR A 92 -3.47 7.62 0.40
C TYR A 92 -3.31 8.50 -0.84
N ILE A 93 -2.11 9.05 -1.08
CA ILE A 93 -1.80 9.74 -2.35
C ILE A 93 -1.89 8.74 -3.51
N ALA A 94 -1.31 7.54 -3.36
CA ALA A 94 -1.39 6.49 -4.36
C ALA A 94 -2.83 6.01 -4.58
N LEU A 95 -3.64 5.89 -3.53
CA LEU A 95 -5.06 5.57 -3.60
C LEU A 95 -5.81 6.62 -4.44
N GLY A 96 -5.63 7.91 -4.13
CA GLY A 96 -6.27 9.00 -4.86
C GLY A 96 -5.91 8.99 -6.35
N ASN A 97 -4.65 8.74 -6.67
CA ASN A 97 -4.19 8.59 -8.05
C ASN A 97 -4.86 7.40 -8.76
N LEU A 98 -4.94 6.25 -8.09
CA LEU A 98 -5.58 5.07 -8.67
C LEU A 98 -7.08 5.28 -8.87
N MET A 99 -7.80 5.81 -7.89
CA MET A 99 -9.24 6.09 -8.01
C MET A 99 -9.53 7.07 -9.15
N HIS A 100 -8.73 8.13 -9.30
CA HIS A 100 -8.87 9.06 -10.43
C HIS A 100 -8.63 8.37 -11.77
N THR A 101 -7.64 7.46 -11.84
CA THR A 101 -7.36 6.68 -13.04
C THR A 101 -8.50 5.72 -13.38
N LEU A 102 -9.05 5.00 -12.39
CA LEU A 102 -10.15 4.06 -12.59
C LEU A 102 -11.41 4.77 -13.11
N ALA A 103 -11.72 5.95 -12.56
CA ALA A 103 -12.83 6.77 -13.04
C ALA A 103 -12.68 7.15 -14.53
N ARG A 104 -11.46 7.45 -14.98
CA ARG A 104 -11.16 7.76 -16.40
C ARG A 104 -11.25 6.53 -17.30
N LEU A 105 -11.08 5.33 -16.75
CA LEU A 105 -11.21 4.06 -17.46
C LEU A 105 -12.64 3.51 -17.42
N GLY A 106 -13.56 4.15 -16.70
CA GLY A 106 -14.91 3.63 -16.51
C GLY A 106 -14.96 2.36 -15.65
N ILE A 107 -14.01 2.21 -14.72
CA ILE A 107 -13.94 1.08 -13.79
C ILE A 107 -14.42 1.56 -12.42
N ASP A 108 -15.35 0.82 -11.83
CA ASP A 108 -15.88 1.11 -10.51
C ASP A 108 -14.91 0.68 -9.41
N SER A 109 -14.96 1.38 -8.28
CA SER A 109 -14.09 1.07 -7.14
C SER A 109 -14.70 1.43 -5.80
N THR A 110 -14.32 0.66 -4.77
CA THR A 110 -14.74 0.87 -3.37
C THR A 110 -13.50 0.93 -2.47
N PRO A 111 -13.08 2.12 -1.99
CA PRO A 111 -12.02 2.23 -1.00
C PRO A 111 -12.52 1.76 0.37
N MET A 112 -11.68 1.05 1.12
CA MET A 112 -12.03 0.41 2.38
C MET A 112 -10.95 0.64 3.44
N GLU A 113 -11.24 1.52 4.41
CA GLU A 113 -10.55 1.53 5.72
C GLU A 113 -11.17 0.54 6.70
N GLY A 114 -12.43 0.12 6.47
CA GLY A 114 -13.11 -0.90 7.25
C GLY A 114 -12.58 -2.30 6.93
N VAL A 115 -11.32 -2.55 7.32
CA VAL A 115 -10.61 -3.83 7.18
C VAL A 115 -9.93 -4.19 8.49
N ASP A 116 -9.68 -5.47 8.75
CA ASP A 116 -8.90 -5.92 9.91
C ASP A 116 -7.42 -5.99 9.53
N GLY A 117 -6.68 -4.91 9.81
CA GLY A 117 -5.26 -4.80 9.43
C GLY A 117 -4.36 -5.84 10.12
N GLU A 118 -4.74 -6.31 11.33
CA GLU A 118 -4.00 -7.36 12.04
C GLU A 118 -4.18 -8.71 11.34
N LEU A 119 -5.42 -9.07 10.97
CA LEU A 119 -5.66 -10.31 10.23
C LEU A 119 -5.09 -10.25 8.81
N ILE A 120 -5.12 -9.11 8.13
CA ILE A 120 -4.43 -8.92 6.85
C ILE A 120 -2.92 -9.13 7.03
N GLY A 121 -2.32 -8.52 8.05
CA GLY A 121 -0.91 -8.67 8.39
C GLY A 121 -0.50 -10.13 8.64
N LYS A 122 -1.36 -10.91 9.30
CA LYS A 122 -1.12 -12.34 9.54
C LYS A 122 -1.31 -13.19 8.30
N ALA A 123 -2.41 -12.95 7.55
CA ALA A 123 -2.72 -13.72 6.37
C ALA A 123 -1.64 -13.50 5.30
N PHE A 124 -1.31 -12.25 5.00
CA PHE A 124 -0.38 -11.86 3.93
C PHE A 124 1.02 -11.53 4.45
N SER A 125 1.48 -12.22 5.51
CA SER A 125 2.72 -11.87 6.20
C SER A 125 3.97 -11.98 5.32
N GLU A 126 4.01 -12.97 4.44
CA GLU A 126 5.08 -13.15 3.45
C GLU A 126 5.08 -12.03 2.43
N GLU A 127 3.91 -11.68 1.89
CA GLU A 127 3.77 -10.64 0.86
C GLU A 127 3.96 -9.22 1.41
N LEU A 128 3.61 -9.00 2.68
CA LEU A 128 3.73 -7.69 3.32
C LEU A 128 5.14 -7.41 3.84
N GLU A 129 5.97 -8.43 4.08
CA GLU A 129 7.37 -8.27 4.51
C GLU A 129 7.55 -7.24 5.66
N GLY A 130 6.66 -7.28 6.65
CA GLY A 130 6.66 -6.36 7.80
C GLY A 130 6.01 -4.98 7.56
N HIS A 131 5.45 -4.74 6.37
CA HIS A 131 4.57 -3.59 6.11
C HIS A 131 3.21 -3.78 6.78
N VAL A 132 2.55 -2.66 7.05
CA VAL A 132 1.22 -2.62 7.67
C VAL A 132 0.19 -2.26 6.60
N CYS A 133 -0.95 -2.95 6.57
CA CYS A 133 -2.02 -2.71 5.62
C CYS A 133 -3.34 -2.45 6.36
N GLU A 134 -3.85 -1.23 6.23
CA GLU A 134 -5.11 -0.78 6.85
C GLU A 134 -6.04 -0.14 5.82
N LEU A 135 -5.73 -0.30 4.54
CA LEU A 135 -6.45 0.30 3.42
C LEU A 135 -6.45 -0.68 2.25
N ALA A 136 -7.62 -0.93 1.70
CA ALA A 136 -7.80 -1.72 0.50
C ALA A 136 -8.69 -0.99 -0.52
N LEU A 137 -8.57 -1.35 -1.80
CA LEU A 137 -9.44 -0.87 -2.87
C LEU A 137 -9.94 -2.06 -3.67
N SER A 138 -11.23 -2.33 -3.61
CA SER A 138 -11.87 -3.27 -4.52
C SER A 138 -12.19 -2.56 -5.84
N ILE A 139 -11.96 -3.23 -6.96
CA ILE A 139 -12.18 -2.70 -8.31
C ILE A 139 -12.96 -3.71 -9.16
N GLY A 140 -13.80 -3.22 -10.05
CA GLY A 140 -14.63 -4.05 -10.92
C GLY A 140 -15.70 -3.23 -11.63
N TYR A 141 -16.85 -3.87 -11.85
CA TYR A 141 -18.05 -3.21 -12.38
C TYR A 141 -19.18 -3.43 -11.38
N HIS A 142 -19.94 -2.37 -11.11
CA HIS A 142 -21.13 -2.49 -10.28
C HIS A 142 -22.18 -3.39 -10.96
N LYS A 143 -23.08 -3.94 -10.15
CA LYS A 143 -23.96 -5.05 -10.56
C LYS A 143 -24.85 -4.77 -11.77
N ASP A 144 -25.19 -3.50 -12.00
CA ASP A 144 -26.12 -3.09 -13.07
C ASP A 144 -25.42 -2.62 -14.37
N GLY A 145 -24.08 -2.53 -14.37
CA GLY A 145 -23.27 -2.15 -15.53
C GLY A 145 -23.41 -0.70 -15.98
#